data_AF-A0A0M8U3H6-F1
#
_entry.id   AF-A0A0M8U3H6-F1
#
_cell.length_a   1.000
_cell.length_b   1.000
_cell.length_c   1.000
_cell.angle_alpha   90.00
_cell.angle_beta   90.00
_cell.angle_gamma   90.00
#
_symmetry.space_group_name_H-M   'P 1'
#
loop_
_entity.id
_entity.type
_entity.pdbx_description
1 polymer ?
#
loop_
_entity_poly.entity_id
_entity_poly.type
_entity_poly.pdbx_seq_one_letter_code
_entity_poly.pdbx_strand_id
1 'polypeptide(L)'
;MPLGDVTVVKEDSATASPLGGAVFQLWEETNGIPGLQPTGSDPDTAIGDTCTTAADGTCTRTLPTGTYYWQETQAPPGYDLPLNPVFGPLVLTQENITEGATVTADNTPTPGRLRT
;
A
#
# COMPACT_ATOMS: atom_id res chain seq x y z
N MET A 1 -7.55 6.64 21.75
CA MET A 1 -8.24 6.93 20.48
C MET A 1 -8.54 5.60 19.82
N PRO A 2 -9.71 5.40 19.20
CA PRO A 2 -9.94 4.20 18.41
C PRO A 2 -8.88 4.10 17.31
N LEU A 3 -8.54 2.88 16.93
CA LEU A 3 -7.63 2.57 15.84
C LEU A 3 -8.40 1.77 14.79
N GLY A 4 -8.01 1.92 13.53
CA GLY A 4 -8.57 1.21 12.39
C GLY A 4 -7.47 0.68 11.50
N ASP A 5 -7.82 -0.32 10.70
CA ASP A 5 -6.87 -0.98 9.82
C ASP A 5 -6.75 -0.21 8.51
N VAL A 6 -5.51 0.02 8.06
CA VAL A 6 -5.19 0.36 6.68
C VAL A 6 -4.55 -0.85 6.02
N THR A 7 -5.19 -1.36 4.97
CA THR A 7 -4.79 -2.60 4.32
C THR A 7 -4.48 -2.36 2.85
N VAL A 8 -3.38 -2.93 2.37
CA VAL A 8 -3.14 -3.11 0.94
C VAL A 8 -3.40 -4.55 0.56
N VAL A 9 -4.14 -4.76 -0.52
CA VAL A 9 -4.35 -6.05 -1.16
C VAL A 9 -3.56 -6.07 -2.46
N LYS A 10 -2.59 -6.97 -2.54
CA LYS A 10 -1.70 -7.12 -3.68
C LYS A 10 -2.16 -8.26 -4.57
N GLU A 11 -2.42 -7.96 -5.84
CA GLU A 11 -2.87 -8.97 -6.79
C GLU A 11 -2.21 -8.86 -8.18
N ASP A 12 -2.40 -9.93 -8.95
CA ASP A 12 -2.02 -10.03 -10.36
C ASP A 12 -3.04 -9.28 -11.23
N SER A 13 -2.56 -8.32 -12.02
CA SER A 13 -3.41 -7.39 -12.79
C SER A 13 -4.34 -8.05 -13.80
N ALA A 14 -4.06 -9.29 -14.22
CA ALA A 14 -4.86 -10.01 -15.20
C ALA A 14 -5.83 -11.02 -14.58
N THR A 15 -5.51 -11.54 -13.40
CA THR A 15 -6.23 -12.69 -12.80
C THR A 15 -6.84 -12.40 -11.45
N ALA A 16 -6.53 -11.25 -10.83
CA ALA A 16 -6.86 -10.92 -9.44
C ALA A 16 -6.38 -12.00 -8.43
N SER A 17 -5.37 -12.79 -8.79
CA SER A 17 -4.78 -13.76 -7.87
C SER A 17 -3.91 -13.04 -6.83
N PRO A 18 -3.99 -13.40 -5.55
CA PRO A 18 -3.21 -12.74 -4.51
C PRO A 18 -1.71 -12.96 -4.68
N LEU A 19 -0.92 -11.93 -4.38
CA LEU A 19 0.53 -11.95 -4.52
C LEU A 19 1.25 -11.64 -3.20
N GLY A 20 1.90 -12.65 -2.64
CA GLY A 20 2.81 -12.50 -1.51
C GLY A 20 4.20 -12.01 -1.92
N GLY A 21 4.85 -11.29 -1.02
CA GLY A 21 6.24 -10.84 -1.19
C GLY A 21 6.42 -9.46 -1.81
N ALA A 22 5.35 -8.68 -2.04
CA ALA A 22 5.49 -7.25 -2.32
C ALA A 22 5.91 -6.52 -1.06
N VAL A 23 6.78 -5.51 -1.15
CA VAL A 23 7.23 -4.71 0.00
C VAL A 23 6.73 -3.28 -0.12
N PHE A 24 6.02 -2.81 0.90
CA PHE A 24 5.42 -1.49 0.98
C PHE A 24 5.99 -0.67 2.14
N GLN A 25 6.16 0.63 1.92
CA GLN A 25 6.29 1.63 2.98
C GLN A 25 4.92 2.32 3.16
N LEU A 26 4.49 2.48 4.41
CA LEU A 26 3.30 3.27 4.74
C LEU A 26 3.71 4.72 5.02
N TRP A 27 2.88 5.66 4.58
CA TRP A 27 3.05 7.09 4.79
C TRP A 27 1.78 7.71 5.34
N GLU A 28 1.92 8.70 6.21
CA GLU A 28 0.86 9.59 6.68
C GLU A 28 1.00 10.95 6.00
N GLU A 29 -0.10 11.45 5.46
CA GLU A 29 -0.22 12.82 4.95
C GLU A 29 -0.03 13.82 6.10
N THR A 30 1.04 14.60 6.06
CA THR A 30 1.40 15.50 7.18
C THR A 30 1.64 16.95 6.78
N ASN A 31 1.67 17.27 5.49
CA ASN A 31 1.99 18.63 5.00
C ASN A 31 0.77 19.35 4.38
N GLY A 32 -0.34 18.64 4.17
CA GLY A 32 -1.59 19.17 3.62
C GLY A 32 -1.61 19.33 2.10
N ILE A 33 -0.67 18.73 1.37
CA ILE A 33 -0.55 18.80 -0.09
C ILE A 33 -1.03 17.48 -0.70
N PRO A 34 -2.12 17.48 -1.50
CA PRO A 34 -2.69 16.24 -2.01
C PRO A 34 -1.73 15.32 -2.76
N GLY A 35 -1.68 14.06 -2.34
CA GLY A 35 -0.84 13.01 -2.92
C GLY A 35 0.31 12.65 -1.98
N LEU A 36 1.11 11.65 -2.31
CA LEU A 36 2.30 11.33 -1.53
C LEU A 36 3.48 12.23 -1.95
N GLN A 37 4.13 12.89 -0.99
CA GLN A 37 5.45 13.52 -1.16
C GLN A 37 6.48 12.86 -0.25
N PRO A 38 7.15 11.78 -0.70
CA PRO A 38 8.05 11.01 0.16
C PRO A 38 9.43 11.67 0.33
N THR A 39 9.66 12.79 -0.35
CA THR A 39 10.92 13.55 -0.35
C THR A 39 10.62 15.05 -0.53
N GLY A 40 11.59 15.91 -0.23
CA GLY A 40 11.45 17.36 -0.39
C GLY A 40 11.76 18.10 0.91
N SER A 41 11.42 19.39 0.95
CA SER A 41 11.63 20.24 2.13
C SER A 41 10.59 20.04 3.22
N ASP A 42 9.43 19.49 2.87
CA ASP A 42 8.30 19.22 3.78
C ASP A 42 7.60 17.93 3.35
N PRO A 43 8.26 16.76 3.50
CA PRO A 43 7.72 15.49 3.05
C PRO A 43 6.63 14.96 3.99
N ASP A 44 5.85 14.02 3.49
CA ASP A 44 4.98 13.17 4.31
C ASP A 44 5.78 12.29 5.27
N THR A 45 5.12 11.82 6.33
CA THR A 45 5.79 11.06 7.39
C THR A 45 5.72 9.56 7.11
N ALA A 46 6.88 8.91 7.01
CA ALA A 46 6.96 7.45 6.92
C ALA A 46 6.58 6.81 8.26
N ILE A 47 5.71 5.80 8.22
CA ILE A 47 5.19 5.11 9.38
C ILE A 47 5.82 3.72 9.52
N GLY A 48 6.61 3.55 10.59
CA GLY A 48 7.20 2.27 10.99
C GLY A 48 8.09 1.62 9.93
N ASP A 49 8.38 0.34 10.14
CA ASP A 49 9.12 -0.48 9.18
C ASP A 49 8.25 -0.88 7.99
N THR A 50 8.92 -1.26 6.89
CA THR A 50 8.25 -1.78 5.70
C THR A 50 7.37 -2.99 6.01
N CYS A 51 6.37 -3.19 5.17
CA CYS A 51 5.42 -4.27 5.29
C CYS A 51 5.48 -5.14 4.05
N THR A 52 5.66 -6.44 4.24
CA THR A 52 5.67 -7.42 3.15
C THR A 52 4.33 -8.12 3.08
N THR A 53 3.74 -8.23 1.90
CA THR A 53 2.46 -8.94 1.73
C THR A 53 2.61 -10.42 2.02
N ALA A 54 1.66 -10.97 2.79
CA ALA A 54 1.61 -12.38 3.09
C ALA A 54 1.13 -13.21 1.88
N ALA A 55 1.06 -14.53 2.03
CA ALA A 55 0.65 -15.43 0.94
C ALA A 55 -0.77 -15.16 0.40
N ASP A 56 -1.63 -14.53 1.21
CA ASP A 56 -2.98 -14.08 0.81
C ASP A 56 -2.99 -12.72 0.11
N GLY A 57 -1.81 -12.14 -0.17
CA GLY A 57 -1.66 -10.86 -0.83
C GLY A 57 -1.85 -9.66 0.07
N THR A 58 -2.08 -9.84 1.37
CA THR A 58 -2.41 -8.71 2.26
C THR A 58 -1.23 -8.23 3.09
N CYS A 59 -1.25 -6.93 3.38
CA CYS A 59 -0.45 -6.30 4.41
C CYS A 59 -1.32 -5.24 5.12
N THR A 60 -1.30 -5.22 6.45
CA THR A 60 -2.14 -4.33 7.26
C THR A 60 -1.32 -3.61 8.34
N ARG A 61 -1.74 -2.39 8.67
CA ARG A 61 -1.32 -1.62 9.85
C ARG A 61 -2.54 -1.06 10.57
N THR A 62 -2.52 -1.03 11.90
CA THR A 62 -3.61 -0.50 12.72
C THR A 62 -3.22 0.87 13.27
N LEU A 63 -3.97 1.91 12.89
CA LEU A 63 -3.59 3.32 13.04
C LEU A 63 -4.75 4.19 13.53
N PRO A 64 -4.48 5.38 14.09
CA PRO A 64 -5.53 6.35 14.39
C PRO A 64 -6.19 6.92 13.12
N THR A 65 -7.17 7.81 13.30
CA THR A 65 -7.72 8.59 12.18
C THR A 65 -6.65 9.42 11.50
N GLY A 66 -6.67 9.47 10.17
CA GLY A 66 -5.68 10.17 9.35
C GLY A 66 -5.86 9.85 7.88
N THR A 67 -4.98 10.41 7.05
CA THR A 67 -4.91 10.12 5.61
C THR A 67 -3.58 9.44 5.33
N TYR A 68 -3.61 8.30 4.64
CA TYR A 68 -2.47 7.43 4.47
C TYR A 68 -2.25 7.02 3.01
N TYR A 69 -1.00 6.67 2.70
CA TYR A 69 -0.60 6.14 1.39
C TYR A 69 0.29 4.91 1.56
N TRP A 70 0.00 3.87 0.80
CA TRP A 70 0.92 2.76 0.62
C TRP A 70 1.81 3.04 -0.59
N GLN A 71 3.13 2.98 -0.42
CA GLN A 71 4.09 3.04 -1.52
C GLN A 71 4.74 1.67 -1.71
N GLU A 72 4.55 1.03 -2.87
CA GLU A 72 5.27 -0.18 -3.22
C GLU A 72 6.74 0.18 -3.51
N THR A 73 7.65 -0.41 -2.75
CA THR A 73 9.10 -0.18 -2.88
C THR A 73 9.79 -1.34 -3.59
N GLN A 74 9.16 -2.52 -3.59
CA GLN A 74 9.62 -3.70 -4.29
C GLN A 74 8.41 -4.57 -4.69
N ALA A 75 8.33 -4.90 -5.97
CA ALA A 75 7.32 -5.81 -6.51
C ALA A 75 7.56 -7.27 -6.05
N PRO A 76 6.50 -8.11 -6.04
CA PRO A 76 6.66 -9.55 -5.85
C PRO A 76 7.62 -10.18 -6.87
N PRO A 77 8.26 -11.32 -6.54
CA PRO A 77 9.12 -12.02 -7.48
C PRO A 77 8.41 -12.35 -8.81
N GLY A 78 8.89 -11.79 -9.93
CA GLY A 78 8.33 -12.05 -11.27
C GLY A 78 7.32 -11.04 -11.78
N TYR A 79 7.15 -9.97 -11.03
CA TYR A 79 6.28 -8.86 -11.35
C TYR A 79 7.10 -7.59 -11.51
N ASP A 80 6.64 -6.71 -12.38
CA ASP A 80 7.26 -5.40 -12.55
C ASP A 80 6.77 -4.46 -11.44
N LEU A 81 7.66 -3.56 -10.98
CA LEU A 81 7.26 -2.46 -10.11
C LEU A 81 6.49 -1.42 -10.97
N PRO A 82 5.30 -0.98 -10.55
CA PRO A 82 4.54 0.02 -11.29
C PRO A 82 5.30 1.34 -11.44
N LEU A 83 5.07 2.06 -12.55
CA LEU A 83 5.67 3.38 -12.78
C LEU A 83 5.26 4.38 -11.69
N ASN A 84 4.02 4.26 -11.21
CA ASN A 84 3.46 5.05 -10.10
C ASN A 84 3.10 4.08 -8.96
N PRO A 85 4.03 3.73 -8.07
CA PRO A 85 3.83 2.71 -7.07
C PRO A 85 3.18 3.27 -5.79
N VAL A 86 2.22 4.20 -5.92
CA VAL A 86 1.56 4.86 -4.79
C VAL A 86 0.07 4.56 -4.82
N PHE A 87 -0.47 4.10 -3.70
CA PHE A 87 -1.83 3.63 -3.55
C PHE A 87 -2.51 4.35 -2.37
N GLY A 88 -3.60 5.05 -2.65
CA GLY A 88 -4.32 5.88 -1.70
C GLY A 88 -4.94 7.11 -2.38
N PRO A 89 -5.43 8.09 -1.61
CA PRO A 89 -5.40 8.12 -0.15
C PRO A 89 -6.33 7.07 0.48
N LEU A 90 -5.88 6.47 1.59
CA LEU A 90 -6.73 5.75 2.52
C LEU A 90 -7.09 6.71 3.66
N VAL A 91 -8.37 7.00 3.84
CA VAL A 91 -8.83 7.96 4.85
C VAL A 91 -9.52 7.22 6.00
N LEU A 92 -8.93 7.26 7.18
CA LEU A 92 -9.54 6.81 8.42
C LEU A 92 -10.21 7.98 9.14
N THR A 93 -11.52 7.90 9.31
CA THR A 93 -12.35 8.86 10.07
C THR A 93 -13.00 8.14 11.24
N GLN A 94 -13.59 8.86 12.19
CA GLN A 94 -14.34 8.22 13.28
C GLN A 94 -15.51 7.35 12.78
N GLU A 95 -16.03 7.62 11.59
CA GLU A 95 -17.18 6.91 11.01
C GLU A 95 -16.78 5.53 10.47
N ASN A 96 -15.60 5.41 9.86
CA ASN A 96 -15.15 4.16 9.24
C ASN A 96 -14.04 3.45 10.02
N ILE A 97 -13.57 3.99 11.15
CA ILE A 97 -12.39 3.46 11.85
C ILE A 97 -12.53 1.99 12.28
N THR A 98 -13.75 1.52 12.55
CA THR A 98 -14.00 0.10 12.88
C THR A 98 -14.04 -0.81 11.65
N GLU A 99 -14.34 -0.28 10.47
CA GLU A 99 -14.28 -1.01 9.19
C GLU A 99 -12.87 -0.99 8.61
N GLY A 100 -12.12 0.08 8.86
CA GLY A 100 -10.81 0.34 8.27
C GLY A 100 -10.92 0.91 6.86
N ALA A 101 -9.78 1.00 6.19
CA ALA A 101 -9.66 1.41 4.80
C ALA A 101 -8.78 0.41 4.05
N THR A 102 -9.16 0.05 2.83
CA THR A 102 -8.43 -0.91 2.00
C THR A 102 -8.20 -0.34 0.61
N VAL A 103 -7.05 -0.64 0.01
CA VAL A 103 -6.74 -0.34 -1.39
C VAL A 103 -6.16 -1.58 -2.09
N THR A 104 -6.48 -1.74 -3.37
CA THR A 104 -5.90 -2.79 -4.22
C THR A 104 -4.68 -2.25 -4.97
N ALA A 105 -3.62 -3.05 -5.02
CA ALA A 105 -2.38 -2.78 -5.74
C ALA A 105 -2.11 -3.89 -6.76
N ASP A 106 -2.28 -3.59 -8.05
CA ASP A 106 -2.08 -4.50 -9.17
C ASP A 106 -0.63 -4.47 -9.68
N ASN A 107 -0.03 -5.64 -9.90
CA ASN A 107 1.22 -5.73 -10.69
C ASN A 107 1.02 -6.64 -11.88
N THR A 108 1.73 -6.30 -12.95
CA THR A 108 1.79 -7.08 -14.18
C THR A 108 2.99 -8.03 -14.13
N PRO A 109 2.83 -9.30 -14.53
CA PRO A 109 3.96 -10.22 -14.63
C PRO A 109 5.03 -9.69 -15.59
N THR A 110 6.30 -9.82 -15.22
CA THR A 110 7.43 -9.48 -16.09
C THR A 110 7.39 -10.33 -17.36
N PRO A 111 7.45 -9.75 -18.57
CA PRO A 111 7.41 -10.49 -19.82
C PRO A 111 8.50 -11.56 -19.93
N GLY A 112 8.14 -12.76 -20.40
CA GLY A 112 9.09 -13.85 -20.64
C GLY A 112 9.27 -14.84 -19.49
N ARG A 113 8.64 -14.61 -18.33
CA ARG A 113 8.53 -15.63 -17.28
C ARG A 113 7.33 -16.53 -17.58
N LEU A 114 7.57 -17.79 -17.92
CA LEU A 114 6.51 -18.78 -18.11
C LEU A 114 5.69 -18.89 -16.81
N ARG A 115 4.36 -18.72 -16.91
CA ARG A 115 3.42 -19.07 -15.83
C ARG A 115 3.63 -20.56 -15.56
N THR A 116 4.29 -20.88 -14.45
CA THR A 116 4.60 -22.27 -14.08
C THR A 116 3.51 -22.82 -13.19
#